data_AF-A0A0K8QVC7-F1
#
_entry.id   AF-A0A0K8QVC7-F1
#
_cell.length_a   1.000
_cell.length_b   1.000
_cell.length_c   1.000
_cell.angle_alpha   90.00
_cell.angle_beta   90.00
_cell.angle_gamma   90.00
#
_symmetry.space_group_name_H-M   'P 1'
#
loop_
_entity.id
_entity.type
_entity.pdbx_description
1 polymer ?
#
loop_
_entity_poly.entity_id
_entity_poly.type
_entity_poly.pdbx_seq_one_letter_code
_entity_poly.pdbx_strand_id
1 'polypeptide(L)'
;MAITTENILLIGSILLFISLMAGKTSTKFGVPVLLFFITIGMLAGSDGIGGIYFDNPKVAQFIGIIALNFILFSGGLDTDLKSIKPIVWEGITLSTLGVMLTAGTVGLFVWAITDFTIYEALLLGSIVSSTDSAAVFSILRSKSLALKGNLRPTLELESGSNDPMAYILTLVFTGLVVNQDATFASAIPMFFMQLLIGGALGIIFGKVSKHVINGIKLDYEGLYIVLLIAIMFFSFSATNFLGGNGFLALYICALYLGDKDLIHKKKILKSFDSFAWLMQIVLFLTLGLLVYPSRIIPYIGIGILISVFMILFARPIAVFISLMFYKTNTRHKAFISWVGLRGAVPIVFATYPLLAGAEKAGMIFHIVFFISITSVLIQGTTLPVVAKLLKLTLPESLKRRTQTDMVLSDSIKSMLTEIIIPDKSPVIGKQIVQLGMPRTAIISIIQRNKKFITPHGATVLEPNDILYVLSEDKEALSTVFQCLDIQK
;
A
#
# COMPACT_ATOMS: atom_id res chain seq x y z
N MET A 1 -23.91 9.39 26.54
CA MET A 1 -24.01 10.67 25.81
C MET A 1 -24.61 10.35 24.45
N ALA A 2 -25.74 10.95 24.05
CA ALA A 2 -26.25 10.73 22.70
C ALA A 2 -25.21 11.26 21.70
N ILE A 3 -24.62 10.38 20.92
CA ILE A 3 -23.62 10.76 19.93
C ILE A 3 -24.36 11.45 18.79
N THR A 4 -24.35 12.79 18.77
CA THR A 4 -24.87 13.57 17.64
C THR A 4 -23.89 13.54 16.48
N THR A 5 -24.35 13.82 15.25
CA THR A 5 -23.49 13.85 14.06
C THR A 5 -22.34 14.86 14.22
N GLU A 6 -22.59 16.01 14.86
CA GLU A 6 -21.57 17.01 15.15
C GLU A 6 -20.51 16.46 16.11
N ASN A 7 -20.92 15.69 17.12
CA ASN A 7 -20.00 15.06 18.06
C ASN A 7 -19.13 14.00 17.36
N ILE A 8 -19.66 13.25 16.39
CA ILE A 8 -18.87 12.30 15.59
C ILE A 8 -17.78 13.04 14.81
N LEU A 9 -18.13 14.15 14.17
CA LEU A 9 -17.16 14.95 13.41
C LEU A 9 -16.09 15.57 14.30
N LEU A 10 -16.51 16.11 15.46
CA LEU A 10 -15.58 16.67 16.44
C LEU A 10 -14.62 15.60 16.98
N ILE A 11 -15.16 14.48 17.47
CA ILE A 11 -14.36 13.36 17.99
C ILE A 11 -13.44 12.82 16.89
N GLY A 12 -13.97 12.58 15.69
CA GLY A 12 -13.20 12.08 14.56
C GLY A 12 -12.04 13.01 14.19
N SER A 13 -12.28 14.32 14.10
CA SER A 13 -11.23 15.30 13.80
C SER A 13 -10.16 15.38 14.89
N ILE A 14 -10.55 15.31 16.18
CA ILE A 14 -9.62 15.27 17.32
C ILE A 14 -8.77 14.00 17.26
N LEU A 15 -9.37 12.83 17.07
CA LEU A 15 -8.66 11.56 16.99
C LEU A 15 -7.69 11.52 15.81
N LEU A 16 -8.10 12.04 14.65
CA LEU A 16 -7.23 12.18 13.50
C LEU A 16 -6.05 13.13 13.80
N PHE A 17 -6.30 14.28 14.41
CA PHE A 17 -5.26 15.24 14.76
C PHE A 17 -4.24 14.65 15.75
N ILE A 18 -4.72 14.02 16.82
CA ILE A 18 -3.86 13.33 17.81
C ILE A 18 -3.05 12.22 17.13
N SER A 19 -3.68 11.44 16.24
CA SER A 19 -3.00 10.39 15.47
C SER A 19 -1.86 10.94 14.62
N LEU A 20 -2.07 12.06 13.92
CA LEU A 20 -1.02 12.71 13.12
C LEU A 20 0.13 13.22 14.00
N MET A 21 -0.16 13.83 15.15
CA MET A 21 0.86 14.29 16.10
C MET A 21 1.67 13.13 16.69
N ALA A 22 1.00 12.04 17.07
CA ALA A 22 1.63 10.83 17.58
C ALA A 22 2.51 10.16 16.50
N GLY A 23 2.03 10.08 15.26
CA GLY A 23 2.76 9.51 14.13
C GLY A 23 4.07 10.24 13.82
N LYS A 24 4.10 11.58 13.96
CA LYS A 24 5.35 12.35 13.85
C LYS A 24 6.38 11.90 14.88
N THR A 25 5.95 11.66 16.11
CA THR A 25 6.81 11.27 17.24
C THR A 25 7.26 9.80 17.13
N SER A 26 6.43 8.93 16.55
CA SER A 26 6.69 7.49 16.35
C SER A 26 8.00 7.21 15.60
N THR A 27 8.36 8.05 14.62
CA THR A 27 9.62 7.91 13.84
C THR A 27 10.87 7.83 14.73
N LYS A 28 10.83 8.49 15.90
CA LYS A 28 11.92 8.51 16.89
C LYS A 28 12.03 7.21 17.70
N PHE A 29 10.89 6.58 18.03
CA PHE A 29 10.84 5.39 18.90
C PHE A 29 11.02 4.06 18.15
N GLY A 30 10.97 4.07 16.81
CA GLY A 30 11.18 2.86 15.99
C GLY A 30 10.07 1.82 16.07
N VAL A 31 8.93 2.19 16.63
CA VAL A 31 7.68 1.41 16.65
C VAL A 31 6.84 1.78 15.42
N PRO A 32 6.18 0.81 14.74
CA PRO A 32 5.32 1.11 13.60
C PRO A 32 4.22 2.13 13.93
N VAL A 33 4.07 3.15 13.07
CA VAL A 33 3.10 4.25 13.24
C VAL A 33 1.67 3.73 13.43
N LEU A 34 1.32 2.63 12.75
CA LEU A 34 -0.02 2.01 12.81
C LEU A 34 -0.40 1.55 14.23
N LEU A 35 0.57 1.15 15.06
CA LEU A 35 0.33 0.80 16.46
C LEU A 35 -0.10 2.00 17.30
N PHE A 36 0.31 3.21 16.93
CA PHE A 36 -0.17 4.42 17.60
C PHE A 36 -1.64 4.67 17.29
N PHE A 37 -2.06 4.50 16.03
CA PHE A 37 -3.46 4.70 15.63
C PHE A 37 -4.40 3.74 16.36
N ILE A 38 -4.05 2.45 16.42
CA ILE A 38 -4.88 1.48 17.14
C ILE A 38 -4.87 1.72 18.66
N THR A 39 -3.74 2.14 19.23
CA THR A 39 -3.64 2.48 20.65
C THR A 39 -4.50 3.70 20.98
N ILE A 40 -4.46 4.74 20.15
CA ILE A 40 -5.31 5.92 20.31
C ILE A 40 -6.79 5.51 20.19
N GLY A 41 -7.14 4.64 19.24
CA GLY A 41 -8.49 4.08 19.12
C GLY A 41 -8.92 3.33 20.39
N MET A 42 -8.07 2.46 20.94
CA MET A 42 -8.36 1.73 22.18
C MET A 42 -8.49 2.65 23.39
N LEU A 43 -7.62 3.66 23.51
CA LEU A 43 -7.69 4.66 24.59
C LEU A 43 -8.93 5.54 24.48
N ALA A 44 -9.43 5.77 23.26
CA ALA A 44 -10.66 6.51 23.01
C ALA A 44 -11.92 5.64 23.22
N GLY A 45 -11.80 4.32 22.98
CA GLY A 45 -12.90 3.35 23.00
C GLY A 45 -13.48 3.06 24.38
N SER A 46 -14.37 2.06 24.43
CA SER A 46 -15.23 1.78 25.58
C SER A 46 -14.49 1.52 26.90
N ASP A 47 -13.41 0.73 26.88
CA ASP A 47 -12.58 0.46 28.08
C ASP A 47 -11.44 1.50 28.26
N GLY A 48 -11.33 2.44 27.33
CA GLY A 48 -10.31 3.48 27.34
C GLY A 48 -10.70 4.70 28.19
N ILE A 49 -9.76 5.63 28.31
CA ILE A 49 -9.95 6.91 29.02
C ILE A 49 -11.04 7.76 28.35
N GLY A 50 -11.25 7.60 27.04
CA GLY A 50 -12.26 8.32 26.26
C GLY A 50 -13.69 7.81 26.45
N GLY A 51 -13.88 6.54 26.85
CA GLY A 51 -15.19 5.95 27.12
C GLY A 51 -16.18 5.97 25.95
N ILE A 52 -15.69 6.03 24.70
CA ILE A 52 -16.56 6.05 23.52
C ILE A 52 -17.08 4.63 23.27
N TYR A 53 -18.37 4.43 23.54
CA TYR A 53 -19.02 3.14 23.31
C TYR A 53 -19.15 2.84 21.81
N PHE A 54 -18.43 1.81 21.33
CA PHE A 54 -18.48 1.38 19.93
C PHE A 54 -18.46 -0.16 19.81
N ASP A 55 -19.62 -0.79 19.98
CA ASP A 55 -19.82 -2.23 19.72
C ASP A 55 -20.65 -2.44 18.44
N ASN A 56 -20.09 -2.10 17.29
CA ASN A 56 -20.77 -2.29 16.01
C ASN A 56 -19.85 -2.88 14.94
N PRO A 57 -19.70 -4.22 14.92
CA PRO A 57 -18.89 -4.92 13.92
C PRO A 57 -19.32 -4.65 12.47
N LYS A 58 -20.61 -4.36 12.23
CA LYS A 58 -21.14 -4.09 10.89
C LYS A 58 -20.63 -2.76 10.34
N VAL A 59 -20.66 -1.71 11.16
CA VAL A 59 -20.12 -0.39 10.79
C VAL A 59 -18.60 -0.48 10.65
N ALA A 60 -17.92 -1.17 11.55
CA ALA A 60 -16.48 -1.38 11.46
C ALA A 60 -16.07 -2.15 10.20
N GLN A 61 -16.80 -3.21 9.84
CA GLN A 61 -16.58 -3.96 8.60
C GLN A 61 -16.78 -3.08 7.38
N PHE A 62 -17.85 -2.27 7.36
CA PHE A 62 -18.14 -1.35 6.25
C PHE A 62 -17.00 -0.34 6.05
N ILE A 63 -16.54 0.30 7.13
CA ILE A 63 -15.38 1.19 7.10
C ILE A 63 -14.13 0.43 6.64
N GLY A 64 -13.96 -0.80 7.12
CA GLY A 64 -12.90 -1.73 6.71
C GLY A 64 -12.88 -1.98 5.21
N ILE A 65 -14.02 -2.32 4.60
CA ILE A 65 -14.14 -2.58 3.17
C ILE A 65 -13.77 -1.34 2.35
N ILE A 66 -14.28 -0.16 2.74
CA ILE A 66 -13.93 1.10 2.07
C ILE A 66 -12.43 1.36 2.19
N ALA A 67 -11.86 1.18 3.39
CA ALA A 67 -10.44 1.40 3.63
C ALA A 67 -9.56 0.46 2.81
N LEU A 68 -9.87 -0.83 2.82
CA LEU A 68 -9.16 -1.85 2.05
C LEU A 68 -9.23 -1.59 0.55
N ASN A 69 -10.36 -1.11 0.02
CA ASN A 69 -10.46 -0.70 -1.38
C ASN A 69 -9.42 0.37 -1.72
N PHE A 70 -9.31 1.45 -0.93
CA PHE A 70 -8.29 2.48 -1.17
C PHE A 70 -6.87 1.96 -0.98
N ILE A 71 -6.62 1.17 0.07
CA ILE A 71 -5.28 0.64 0.40
C ILE A 71 -4.78 -0.30 -0.70
N LEU A 72 -5.59 -1.29 -1.10
CA LEU A 72 -5.24 -2.25 -2.13
C LEU A 72 -5.17 -1.61 -3.52
N PHE A 73 -6.08 -0.68 -3.82
CA PHE A 73 -6.04 0.02 -5.11
C PHE A 73 -4.79 0.90 -5.21
N SER A 74 -4.44 1.64 -4.17
CA SER A 74 -3.19 2.41 -4.15
C SER A 74 -1.96 1.52 -4.25
N GLY A 75 -1.95 0.38 -3.54
CA GLY A 75 -0.84 -0.57 -3.61
C GLY A 75 -0.67 -1.17 -5.01
N GLY A 76 -1.77 -1.51 -5.69
CA GLY A 76 -1.75 -1.97 -7.08
C GLY A 76 -1.32 -0.88 -8.06
N LEU A 77 -1.74 0.37 -7.85
CA LEU A 77 -1.34 1.49 -8.71
C LEU A 77 0.16 1.85 -8.61
N ASP A 78 0.74 1.78 -7.41
CA ASP A 78 2.16 2.12 -7.15
C ASP A 78 3.12 1.01 -7.60
N THR A 79 2.58 -0.17 -7.90
CA THR A 79 3.35 -1.35 -8.28
C THR A 79 3.96 -1.22 -9.68
N ASP A 80 5.30 -1.33 -9.77
CA ASP A 80 6.01 -1.38 -11.06
C ASP A 80 6.02 -2.80 -11.65
N LEU A 81 5.15 -3.03 -12.64
CA LEU A 81 5.03 -4.30 -13.36
C LEU A 81 6.33 -4.72 -14.07
N LYS A 82 7.23 -3.80 -14.45
CA LYS A 82 8.53 -4.17 -15.01
C LYS A 82 9.45 -4.81 -13.96
N SER A 83 9.39 -4.30 -12.74
CA SER A 83 10.15 -4.83 -11.60
C SER A 83 9.58 -6.15 -11.09
N ILE A 84 8.27 -6.36 -11.21
CA ILE A 84 7.61 -7.61 -10.77
C ILE A 84 7.67 -8.71 -11.83
N LYS A 85 7.66 -8.39 -13.14
CA LYS A 85 7.63 -9.38 -14.22
C LYS A 85 8.56 -10.59 -14.03
N PRO A 86 9.82 -10.46 -13.58
CA PRO A 86 10.72 -11.59 -13.36
C PRO A 86 10.32 -12.53 -12.22
N ILE A 87 9.53 -12.04 -11.25
CA ILE A 87 9.19 -12.72 -9.99
C ILE A 87 7.68 -12.98 -9.83
N VAL A 88 6.88 -12.74 -10.87
CA VAL A 88 5.41 -12.90 -10.82
C VAL A 88 5.00 -14.26 -10.25
N TRP A 89 5.65 -15.34 -10.71
CA TRP A 89 5.32 -16.68 -10.26
C TRP A 89 5.73 -16.96 -8.81
N GLU A 90 6.83 -16.36 -8.34
CA GLU A 90 7.24 -16.44 -6.93
C GLU A 90 6.19 -15.77 -6.04
N GLY A 91 5.79 -14.54 -6.40
CA GLY A 91 4.80 -13.78 -5.64
C GLY A 91 3.42 -14.42 -5.64
N ILE A 92 2.94 -14.91 -6.79
CA ILE A 92 1.64 -15.61 -6.89
C ILE A 92 1.67 -16.91 -6.07
N THR A 93 2.76 -17.68 -6.12
CA THR A 93 2.86 -18.93 -5.34
C THR A 93 2.88 -18.65 -3.84
N LEU A 94 3.55 -17.57 -3.41
CA LEU A 94 3.52 -17.15 -2.01
C LEU A 94 2.12 -16.67 -1.59
N SER A 95 1.43 -15.89 -2.43
CA SER A 95 0.11 -15.32 -2.12
C SER A 95 -1.04 -16.32 -2.24
N THR A 96 -0.84 -17.45 -2.91
CA THR A 96 -1.83 -18.54 -3.05
C THR A 96 -1.46 -19.72 -2.16
N LEU A 97 -0.49 -20.53 -2.59
CA LEU A 97 -0.04 -21.71 -1.87
C LEU A 97 0.50 -21.36 -0.48
N GLY A 98 1.26 -20.28 -0.36
CA GLY A 98 1.80 -19.85 0.95
C GLY A 98 0.70 -19.46 1.94
N VAL A 99 -0.37 -18.81 1.46
CA VAL A 99 -1.55 -18.48 2.26
C VAL A 99 -2.30 -19.74 2.68
N MET A 100 -2.55 -20.67 1.76
CA MET A 100 -3.21 -21.96 2.08
C MET A 100 -2.41 -22.79 3.08
N LEU A 101 -1.09 -22.87 2.90
CA LEU A 101 -0.20 -23.57 3.82
C LEU A 101 -0.18 -22.90 5.20
N THR A 102 -0.14 -21.58 5.25
CA THR A 102 -0.22 -20.84 6.52
C THR A 102 -1.55 -21.08 7.21
N ALA A 103 -2.66 -20.96 6.49
CA ALA A 103 -4.00 -21.18 7.02
C ALA A 103 -4.18 -22.61 7.54
N GLY A 104 -3.74 -23.61 6.76
CA GLY A 104 -3.79 -25.01 7.13
C GLY A 104 -2.91 -25.34 8.34
N THR A 105 -1.64 -24.90 8.34
CA THR A 105 -0.71 -25.20 9.45
C THR A 105 -1.11 -24.51 10.75
N VAL A 106 -1.49 -23.23 10.71
CA VAL A 106 -2.00 -22.53 11.90
C VAL A 106 -3.32 -23.12 12.35
N GLY A 107 -4.24 -23.42 11.44
CA GLY A 107 -5.53 -24.02 11.77
C GLY A 107 -5.40 -25.41 12.39
N LEU A 108 -4.55 -26.28 11.85
CA LEU A 108 -4.27 -27.59 12.44
C LEU A 108 -3.61 -27.46 13.82
N PHE A 109 -2.71 -26.50 14.00
CA PHE A 109 -2.12 -26.23 15.31
C PHE A 109 -3.17 -25.81 16.33
N VAL A 110 -4.01 -24.81 15.98
CA VAL A 110 -5.11 -24.35 16.85
C VAL A 110 -6.05 -25.50 17.20
N TRP A 111 -6.47 -26.29 16.22
CA TRP A 111 -7.32 -27.46 16.45
C TRP A 111 -6.70 -28.45 17.44
N ALA A 112 -5.39 -28.67 17.38
CA ALA A 112 -4.69 -29.61 18.27
C ALA A 112 -4.54 -29.11 19.72
N ILE A 113 -4.48 -27.80 19.95
CA ILE A 113 -4.22 -27.21 21.27
C ILE A 113 -5.45 -26.61 21.95
N THR A 114 -6.59 -26.56 21.25
CA THR A 114 -7.82 -25.91 21.72
C THR A 114 -9.04 -26.81 21.52
N ASP A 115 -10.19 -26.37 22.01
CA ASP A 115 -11.49 -27.02 21.83
C ASP A 115 -12.22 -26.57 20.55
N PHE A 116 -11.53 -25.88 19.63
CA PHE A 116 -12.11 -25.44 18.37
C PHE A 116 -12.45 -26.65 17.48
N THR A 117 -13.54 -26.57 16.75
CA THR A 117 -13.78 -27.49 15.64
C THR A 117 -12.74 -27.27 14.54
N ILE A 118 -12.55 -28.26 13.67
CA ILE A 118 -11.59 -28.16 12.57
C ILE A 118 -11.87 -26.95 11.65
N TYR A 119 -13.15 -26.64 11.41
CA TYR A 119 -13.53 -25.50 10.55
C TYR A 119 -13.31 -24.15 11.24
N GLU A 120 -13.59 -24.03 12.55
CA GLU A 120 -13.29 -22.80 13.29
C GLU A 120 -11.79 -22.55 13.40
N ALA A 121 -11.00 -23.61 13.57
CA ALA A 121 -9.55 -23.49 13.63
C ALA A 121 -8.95 -23.11 12.27
N LEU A 122 -9.42 -23.73 11.17
CA LEU A 122 -9.04 -23.35 9.80
C LEU A 122 -9.52 -21.95 9.42
N LEU A 123 -10.66 -21.50 9.93
CA LEU A 123 -11.13 -20.13 9.79
C LEU A 123 -10.17 -19.15 10.47
N LEU A 124 -9.79 -19.40 11.73
CA LEU A 124 -8.80 -18.58 12.43
C LEU A 124 -7.49 -18.53 11.66
N GLY A 125 -6.97 -19.69 11.22
CA GLY A 125 -5.78 -19.79 10.38
C GLY A 125 -5.90 -18.98 9.08
N SER A 126 -7.06 -19.02 8.43
CA SER A 126 -7.35 -18.27 7.20
C SER A 126 -7.35 -16.77 7.43
N ILE A 127 -7.96 -16.30 8.50
CA ILE A 127 -7.99 -14.88 8.86
C ILE A 127 -6.57 -14.36 9.10
N VAL A 128 -5.77 -15.07 9.90
CA VAL A 128 -4.40 -14.65 10.21
C VAL A 128 -3.41 -14.97 9.09
N SER A 129 -3.84 -15.53 7.95
CA SER A 129 -2.94 -15.85 6.82
C SER A 129 -2.64 -14.65 5.90
N SER A 130 -3.41 -13.56 5.98
CA SER A 130 -3.16 -12.28 5.30
C SER A 130 -1.98 -11.50 5.91
N THR A 131 -1.15 -10.84 5.09
CA THR A 131 -0.04 -9.99 5.57
C THR A 131 -0.22 -8.54 5.14
N ASP A 132 0.18 -7.61 6.00
CA ASP A 132 -0.02 -6.17 5.78
C ASP A 132 1.19 -5.52 5.10
N SER A 133 1.09 -5.34 3.78
CA SER A 133 2.08 -4.61 2.97
C SER A 133 2.31 -3.18 3.47
N ALA A 134 1.24 -2.46 3.82
CA ALA A 134 1.32 -1.07 4.22
C ALA A 134 2.16 -0.90 5.48
N ALA A 135 1.97 -1.78 6.47
CA ALA A 135 2.79 -1.81 7.67
C ALA A 135 4.28 -2.03 7.33
N VAL A 136 4.58 -3.05 6.51
CA VAL A 136 5.96 -3.39 6.09
C VAL A 136 6.62 -2.20 5.39
N PHE A 137 5.96 -1.60 4.39
CA PHE A 137 6.55 -0.53 3.58
C PHE A 137 6.64 0.79 4.33
N SER A 138 5.70 1.08 5.23
CA SER A 138 5.80 2.22 6.14
C SER A 138 7.04 2.14 7.03
N ILE A 139 7.36 0.94 7.56
CA ILE A 139 8.56 0.71 8.37
C ILE A 139 9.83 0.83 7.52
N LEU A 140 9.86 0.19 6.34
CA LEU A 140 11.00 0.28 5.43
C LEU A 140 11.28 1.72 5.00
N ARG A 141 10.24 2.51 4.72
CA ARG A 141 10.33 3.92 4.32
C ARG A 141 10.81 4.80 5.49
N SER A 142 10.19 4.67 6.66
CA SER A 142 10.54 5.47 7.85
C SER A 142 11.95 5.21 8.38
N LYS A 143 12.49 3.99 8.19
CA LYS A 143 13.88 3.65 8.50
C LYS A 143 14.82 3.77 7.31
N SER A 144 14.31 4.27 6.18
CA SER A 144 15.03 4.47 4.93
C SER A 144 15.87 3.24 4.52
N LEU A 145 15.30 2.05 4.69
CA LEU A 145 15.94 0.77 4.37
C LEU A 145 15.68 0.42 2.90
N ALA A 146 16.76 0.33 2.13
CA ALA A 146 16.71 -0.26 0.79
C ALA A 146 17.10 -1.74 0.85
N LEU A 147 16.25 -2.60 0.31
CA LEU A 147 16.47 -4.05 0.24
C LEU A 147 17.19 -4.42 -1.06
N LYS A 148 18.03 -5.46 -1.00
CA LYS A 148 18.76 -5.98 -2.16
C LYS A 148 17.86 -6.75 -3.13
N GLY A 149 18.18 -6.64 -4.42
CA GLY A 149 17.58 -7.45 -5.48
C GLY A 149 16.07 -7.25 -5.58
N ASN A 150 15.36 -8.35 -5.80
CA ASN A 150 13.90 -8.34 -6.02
C ASN A 150 13.08 -8.49 -4.73
N LEU A 151 13.69 -8.41 -3.54
CA LEU A 151 12.98 -8.62 -2.27
C LEU A 151 11.81 -7.66 -2.07
N ARG A 152 12.00 -6.37 -2.36
CA ARG A 152 10.93 -5.38 -2.24
C ARG A 152 9.77 -5.68 -3.20
N PRO A 153 10.01 -5.84 -4.53
CA PRO A 153 8.96 -6.27 -5.46
C PRO A 153 8.27 -7.60 -5.07
N THR A 154 9.01 -8.58 -4.53
CA THR A 154 8.42 -9.86 -4.08
C THR A 154 7.47 -9.64 -2.92
N LEU A 155 7.85 -8.83 -1.93
CA LEU A 155 7.01 -8.49 -0.79
C LEU A 155 5.79 -7.65 -1.23
N GLU A 156 5.95 -6.73 -2.19
CA GLU A 156 4.86 -5.92 -2.74
C GLU A 156 3.80 -6.81 -3.42
N LEU A 157 4.26 -7.77 -4.23
CA LEU A 157 3.36 -8.71 -4.90
C LEU A 157 2.71 -9.69 -3.92
N GLU A 158 3.49 -10.24 -2.98
CA GLU A 158 3.01 -11.20 -1.99
C GLU A 158 1.93 -10.61 -1.10
N SER A 159 2.23 -9.46 -0.48
CA SER A 159 1.31 -8.79 0.43
C SER A 159 0.14 -8.10 -0.28
N GLY A 160 0.28 -7.67 -1.54
CA GLY A 160 -0.86 -7.15 -2.31
C GLY A 160 -1.82 -8.24 -2.79
N SER A 161 -1.29 -9.42 -3.13
CA SER A 161 -2.08 -10.52 -3.69
C SER A 161 -2.63 -11.49 -2.63
N ASN A 162 -2.08 -11.53 -1.41
CA ASN A 162 -2.50 -12.48 -0.39
C ASN A 162 -3.82 -12.10 0.29
N ASP A 163 -4.13 -10.81 0.41
CA ASP A 163 -5.35 -10.31 1.04
C ASP A 163 -6.60 -10.83 0.35
N PRO A 164 -6.73 -10.76 -1.01
CA PRO A 164 -7.83 -11.41 -1.70
C PRO A 164 -7.90 -12.92 -1.46
N MET A 165 -6.76 -13.62 -1.37
CA MET A 165 -6.77 -15.07 -1.14
C MET A 165 -7.23 -15.42 0.28
N ALA A 166 -6.72 -14.73 1.30
CA ALA A 166 -7.13 -14.87 2.69
C ALA A 166 -8.62 -14.52 2.88
N TYR A 167 -9.13 -13.53 2.13
CA TYR A 167 -10.54 -13.19 2.08
C TYR A 167 -11.40 -14.37 1.58
N ILE A 168 -11.02 -15.01 0.47
CA ILE A 168 -11.75 -16.18 -0.06
C ILE A 168 -11.80 -17.29 0.98
N LEU A 169 -10.65 -17.63 1.58
CA LEU A 169 -10.59 -18.67 2.60
C LEU A 169 -11.44 -18.33 3.83
N THR A 170 -11.40 -17.07 4.27
CA THR A 170 -12.23 -16.59 5.40
C THR A 170 -13.71 -16.77 5.09
N LEU A 171 -14.19 -16.38 3.91
CA LEU A 171 -15.58 -16.57 3.52
C LEU A 171 -15.97 -18.04 3.44
N VAL A 172 -15.12 -18.87 2.82
CA VAL A 172 -15.35 -20.31 2.69
C VAL A 172 -15.50 -20.96 4.06
N PHE A 173 -14.54 -20.75 4.97
CA PHE A 173 -14.61 -21.38 6.29
C PHE A 173 -15.68 -20.74 7.18
N THR A 174 -16.00 -19.45 7.02
CA THR A 174 -17.16 -18.86 7.69
C THR A 174 -18.45 -19.56 7.27
N GLY A 175 -18.63 -19.82 5.97
CA GLY A 175 -19.78 -20.57 5.45
C GLY A 175 -19.88 -21.99 6.00
N LEU A 176 -18.74 -22.69 6.14
CA LEU A 176 -18.66 -24.05 6.71
C LEU A 176 -18.88 -24.09 8.22
N VAL A 177 -18.46 -23.05 8.96
CA VAL A 177 -18.72 -22.94 10.41
C VAL A 177 -20.19 -22.69 10.69
N VAL A 178 -20.85 -21.87 9.88
CA VAL A 178 -22.28 -21.56 10.03
C VAL A 178 -23.16 -22.72 9.55
N ASN A 179 -22.79 -23.40 8.46
CA ASN A 179 -23.53 -24.52 7.90
C ASN A 179 -22.75 -25.83 8.13
N GLN A 180 -22.90 -26.43 9.31
CA GLN A 180 -22.14 -27.63 9.69
C GLN A 180 -22.46 -28.87 8.83
N ASP A 181 -23.63 -28.90 8.18
CA ASP A 181 -24.01 -29.96 7.23
C ASP A 181 -23.27 -29.87 5.89
N ALA A 182 -22.63 -28.73 5.59
CA ALA A 182 -21.89 -28.54 4.36
C ALA A 182 -20.54 -29.29 4.41
N THR A 183 -20.31 -30.16 3.43
CA THR A 183 -19.01 -30.83 3.30
C THR A 183 -17.98 -29.89 2.68
N PHE A 184 -16.70 -30.01 3.05
CA PHE A 184 -15.61 -29.26 2.43
C PHE A 184 -15.62 -29.27 0.88
N ALA A 185 -16.06 -30.38 0.27
CA ALA A 185 -16.21 -30.51 -1.18
C ALA A 185 -17.17 -29.48 -1.81
N SER A 186 -18.21 -29.04 -1.09
CA SER A 186 -19.17 -28.04 -1.59
C SER A 186 -18.58 -26.62 -1.63
N ALA A 187 -17.49 -26.37 -0.90
CA ALA A 187 -16.79 -25.09 -0.91
C ALA A 187 -15.80 -24.93 -2.07
N ILE A 188 -15.35 -26.03 -2.68
CA ILE A 188 -14.37 -26.02 -3.78
C ILE A 188 -14.89 -25.24 -5.00
N PRO A 189 -16.14 -25.45 -5.48
CA PRO A 189 -16.68 -24.66 -6.58
C PRO A 189 -16.73 -23.16 -6.27
N MET A 190 -17.14 -22.79 -5.05
CA MET A 190 -17.20 -21.39 -4.63
C MET A 190 -15.81 -20.75 -4.62
N PHE A 191 -14.80 -21.47 -4.14
CA PHE A 191 -13.40 -21.02 -4.15
C PHE A 191 -12.93 -20.68 -5.57
N PHE A 192 -13.09 -21.61 -6.52
CA PHE A 192 -12.67 -21.39 -7.91
C PHE A 192 -13.51 -20.32 -8.60
N MET A 193 -14.82 -20.25 -8.34
CA MET A 193 -15.69 -19.21 -8.88
C MET A 193 -15.23 -17.81 -8.44
N GLN A 194 -14.93 -17.62 -7.15
CA GLN A 194 -14.45 -16.34 -6.63
C GLN A 194 -13.12 -15.92 -7.27
N LEU A 195 -12.19 -16.86 -7.43
CA LEU A 195 -10.87 -16.63 -8.03
C LEU A 195 -10.98 -16.31 -9.54
N LEU A 196 -11.73 -17.12 -10.29
CA LEU A 196 -11.86 -16.99 -11.75
C LEU A 196 -12.63 -15.72 -12.12
N ILE A 197 -13.77 -15.47 -11.49
CA ILE A 197 -14.57 -14.27 -11.77
C ILE A 197 -13.82 -13.01 -11.32
N GLY A 198 -13.22 -13.03 -10.13
CA GLY A 198 -12.41 -11.90 -9.63
C GLY A 198 -11.22 -11.60 -10.55
N GLY A 199 -10.49 -12.63 -10.98
CA GLY A 199 -9.38 -12.50 -11.91
C GLY A 199 -9.80 -11.96 -13.28
N ALA A 200 -10.83 -12.56 -13.88
CA ALA A 200 -11.33 -12.17 -15.20
C ALA A 200 -11.87 -10.74 -15.20
N LEU A 201 -12.73 -10.38 -14.23
CA LEU A 201 -13.29 -9.04 -14.12
C LEU A 201 -12.24 -7.99 -13.79
N GLY A 202 -11.23 -8.32 -12.99
CA GLY A 202 -10.11 -7.40 -12.74
C GLY A 202 -9.37 -7.00 -14.01
N ILE A 203 -9.10 -7.95 -14.91
CA ILE A 203 -8.46 -7.68 -16.21
C ILE A 203 -9.40 -6.87 -17.11
N ILE A 204 -10.68 -7.24 -17.16
CA ILE A 204 -11.69 -6.56 -17.98
C ILE A 204 -11.83 -5.11 -17.52
N PHE A 205 -12.04 -4.87 -16.22
CA PHE A 205 -12.13 -3.53 -15.66
C PHE A 205 -10.85 -2.75 -15.88
N GLY A 206 -9.66 -3.32 -15.64
CA GLY A 206 -8.40 -2.63 -15.94
C GLY A 206 -8.32 -2.14 -17.39
N LYS A 207 -8.68 -2.99 -18.36
CA LYS A 207 -8.70 -2.61 -19.79
C LYS A 207 -9.75 -1.55 -20.09
N VAL A 208 -10.99 -1.74 -19.65
CA VAL A 208 -12.10 -0.81 -19.90
C VAL A 208 -11.81 0.54 -19.26
N SER A 209 -11.40 0.56 -18.00
CA SER A 209 -11.05 1.76 -17.25
C SER A 209 -9.97 2.58 -17.93
N LYS A 210 -8.92 1.97 -18.48
CA LYS A 210 -7.92 2.70 -19.29
C LYS A 210 -8.56 3.46 -20.45
N HIS A 211 -9.45 2.80 -21.19
CA HIS A 211 -10.12 3.43 -22.35
C HIS A 211 -11.06 4.55 -21.89
N VAL A 212 -11.79 4.36 -20.80
CA VAL A 212 -12.66 5.39 -20.23
C VAL A 212 -11.83 6.60 -19.78
N ILE A 213 -10.77 6.38 -19.00
CA ILE A 213 -9.91 7.45 -18.46
C ILE A 213 -9.26 8.24 -19.60
N ASN A 214 -8.71 7.58 -20.61
CA ASN A 214 -8.01 8.29 -21.69
C ASN A 214 -8.95 8.84 -22.77
N GLY A 215 -10.18 8.32 -22.87
CA GLY A 215 -11.18 8.75 -23.84
C GLY A 215 -12.07 9.89 -23.35
N ILE A 216 -12.31 9.99 -22.05
CA ILE A 216 -13.11 11.05 -21.47
C ILE A 216 -12.30 12.35 -21.41
N LYS A 217 -12.87 13.43 -21.95
CA LYS A 217 -12.32 14.77 -21.85
C LYS A 217 -13.04 15.49 -20.71
N LEU A 218 -12.41 15.52 -19.54
CA LEU A 218 -12.92 16.25 -18.39
C LEU A 218 -12.19 17.59 -18.31
N ASP A 219 -12.95 18.67 -18.16
CA ASP A 219 -12.40 20.03 -18.15
C ASP A 219 -11.52 20.31 -16.92
N TYR A 220 -11.78 19.60 -15.81
CA TYR A 220 -11.05 19.74 -14.55
C TYR A 220 -10.25 18.47 -14.23
N GLU A 221 -8.96 18.65 -13.96
CA GLU A 221 -8.06 17.54 -13.62
C GLU A 221 -8.51 16.76 -12.37
N GLY A 222 -9.13 17.45 -11.40
CA GLY A 222 -9.64 16.83 -10.17
C GLY A 222 -10.73 15.79 -10.43
N LEU A 223 -11.49 15.92 -11.52
CA LEU A 223 -12.55 14.97 -11.88
C LEU A 223 -11.97 13.60 -12.30
N TYR A 224 -10.72 13.55 -12.77
CA TYR A 224 -10.06 12.26 -13.05
C TYR A 224 -9.83 11.46 -11.76
N ILE A 225 -9.54 12.12 -10.64
CA ILE A 225 -9.39 11.44 -9.35
C ILE A 225 -10.74 10.85 -8.92
N VAL A 226 -11.82 11.62 -9.06
CA VAL A 226 -13.19 11.17 -8.76
C VAL A 226 -13.60 10.00 -9.65
N LEU A 227 -13.27 10.06 -10.95
CA LEU A 227 -13.51 8.98 -11.90
C LEU A 227 -12.82 7.68 -11.47
N LEU A 228 -11.57 7.75 -11.00
CA LEU A 228 -10.86 6.58 -10.51
C LEU A 228 -11.46 6.01 -9.22
N ILE A 229 -11.94 6.86 -8.31
CA ILE A 229 -12.66 6.41 -7.12
C ILE A 229 -13.94 5.67 -7.53
N ALA A 230 -14.69 6.18 -8.51
CA ALA A 230 -15.86 5.51 -9.04
C ALA A 230 -15.50 4.15 -9.68
N ILE A 231 -14.46 4.09 -10.50
CA ILE A 231 -13.94 2.85 -11.10
C ILE A 231 -13.53 1.83 -10.03
N MET A 232 -12.86 2.28 -8.97
CA MET A 232 -12.42 1.44 -7.87
C MET A 232 -13.61 0.79 -7.16
N PHE A 233 -14.60 1.59 -6.72
CA PHE A 233 -15.79 1.05 -6.06
C PHE A 233 -16.65 0.20 -7.00
N PHE A 234 -16.76 0.58 -8.27
CA PHE A 234 -17.50 -0.18 -9.27
C PHE A 234 -16.85 -1.54 -9.53
N SER A 235 -15.53 -1.59 -9.71
CA SER A 235 -14.78 -2.84 -9.91
C SER A 235 -15.00 -3.82 -8.76
N PHE A 236 -14.91 -3.34 -7.52
CA PHE A 236 -15.17 -4.14 -6.31
C PHE A 236 -16.63 -4.63 -6.25
N SER A 237 -17.59 -3.70 -6.35
CA SER A 237 -19.00 -3.98 -6.10
C SER A 237 -19.64 -4.83 -7.19
N ALA A 238 -19.33 -4.54 -8.47
CA ALA A 238 -19.83 -5.32 -9.60
C ALA A 238 -19.29 -6.75 -9.58
N THR A 239 -18.02 -6.93 -9.20
CA THR A 239 -17.42 -8.26 -9.06
C THR A 239 -18.09 -9.07 -7.95
N ASN A 240 -18.27 -8.46 -6.77
CA ASN A 240 -18.96 -9.13 -5.65
C ASN A 240 -20.42 -9.49 -6.01
N PHE A 241 -21.11 -8.62 -6.74
CA PHE A 241 -22.48 -8.88 -7.21
C PHE A 241 -22.55 -10.11 -8.15
N LEU A 242 -21.52 -10.31 -8.98
CA LEU A 242 -21.40 -11.47 -9.87
C LEU A 242 -20.85 -12.73 -9.17
N GLY A 243 -20.67 -12.70 -7.85
CA GLY A 243 -20.13 -13.82 -7.05
C GLY A 243 -18.62 -14.00 -7.16
N GLY A 244 -17.90 -13.02 -7.70
CA GLY A 244 -16.44 -12.99 -7.74
C GLY A 244 -15.82 -12.34 -6.51
N ASN A 245 -14.49 -12.47 -6.36
CA ASN A 245 -13.76 -11.72 -5.33
C ASN A 245 -13.50 -10.27 -5.76
N GLY A 246 -14.22 -9.32 -5.17
CA GLY A 246 -14.08 -7.90 -5.45
C GLY A 246 -12.72 -7.30 -5.11
N PHE A 247 -12.06 -7.76 -4.04
CA PHE A 247 -10.70 -7.29 -3.70
C PHE A 247 -9.67 -7.75 -4.73
N LEU A 248 -9.80 -8.98 -5.23
CA LEU A 248 -8.94 -9.51 -6.29
C LEU A 248 -9.11 -8.71 -7.59
N ALA A 249 -10.36 -8.50 -8.02
CA ALA A 249 -10.65 -7.74 -9.23
C ALA A 249 -10.14 -6.30 -9.14
N LEU A 250 -10.36 -5.65 -7.99
CA LEU A 250 -9.87 -4.31 -7.71
C LEU A 250 -8.34 -4.23 -7.74
N TYR A 251 -7.63 -5.18 -7.11
CA TYR A 251 -6.17 -5.21 -7.10
C TYR A 251 -5.59 -5.44 -8.51
N ILE A 252 -6.14 -6.38 -9.28
CA ILE A 252 -5.69 -6.64 -10.66
C ILE A 252 -6.00 -5.43 -11.58
N CYS A 253 -7.16 -4.80 -11.40
CA CYS A 253 -7.51 -3.57 -12.12
C CYS A 253 -6.49 -2.47 -11.82
N ALA A 254 -6.15 -2.25 -10.55
CA ALA A 254 -5.16 -1.27 -10.12
C ALA A 254 -3.76 -1.58 -10.67
N LEU A 255 -3.31 -2.83 -10.57
CA LEU A 255 -2.04 -3.28 -11.16
C LEU A 255 -1.98 -2.96 -12.65
N TYR A 256 -3.04 -3.30 -13.39
CA TYR A 256 -3.11 -3.02 -14.82
C TYR A 256 -3.04 -1.52 -15.10
N LEU A 257 -3.81 -0.69 -14.38
CA LEU A 257 -3.81 0.76 -14.55
C LEU A 257 -2.46 1.40 -14.17
N GLY A 258 -1.79 0.90 -13.15
CA GLY A 258 -0.48 1.35 -12.68
C GLY A 258 0.62 1.25 -13.75
N ASP A 259 0.57 0.24 -14.61
CA ASP A 259 1.52 0.07 -15.73
C ASP A 259 1.23 0.97 -16.94
N LYS A 260 -0.03 1.36 -17.15
CA LYS A 260 -0.43 2.08 -18.36
C LYS A 260 -0.22 3.58 -18.24
N ASP A 261 -0.08 4.22 -19.40
CA ASP A 261 -0.08 5.68 -19.49
C ASP A 261 -1.52 6.18 -19.35
N LEU A 262 -1.74 6.94 -18.27
CA LEU A 262 -3.01 7.56 -17.92
C LEU A 262 -2.88 9.07 -17.97
N ILE A 263 -3.94 9.75 -18.38
CA ILE A 263 -4.04 11.20 -18.26
C ILE A 263 -3.88 11.59 -16.77
N HIS A 264 -3.02 12.57 -16.48
CA HIS A 264 -2.66 13.01 -15.13
C HIS A 264 -2.14 11.93 -14.16
N LYS A 265 -1.55 10.83 -14.66
CA LYS A 265 -1.04 9.69 -13.86
C LYS A 265 -0.29 10.07 -12.59
N LYS A 266 0.65 11.02 -12.67
CA LYS A 266 1.44 11.46 -11.50
C LYS A 266 0.57 12.00 -10.36
N LYS A 267 -0.44 12.82 -10.69
CA LYS A 267 -1.37 13.41 -9.71
C LYS A 267 -2.27 12.33 -9.11
N ILE A 268 -2.73 11.39 -9.93
CA ILE A 268 -3.51 10.22 -9.51
C ILE A 268 -2.73 9.42 -8.46
N LEU A 269 -1.49 9.02 -8.76
CA LEU A 269 -0.66 8.21 -7.85
C LEU A 269 -0.47 8.91 -6.50
N LYS A 270 -0.13 10.20 -6.50
CA LYS A 270 0.05 10.98 -5.27
C LYS A 270 -1.24 11.13 -4.46
N SER A 271 -2.37 11.30 -5.14
CA SER A 271 -3.68 11.44 -4.48
C SER A 271 -4.11 10.13 -3.83
N PHE A 272 -3.95 9.00 -4.53
CA PHE A 272 -4.28 7.68 -3.99
C PHE A 272 -3.34 7.25 -2.86
N ASP A 273 -2.04 7.59 -2.90
CA ASP A 273 -1.14 7.40 -1.75
C ASP A 273 -1.63 8.18 -0.51
N SER A 274 -2.09 9.42 -0.71
CA SER A 274 -2.66 10.24 0.36
C SER A 274 -3.96 9.65 0.92
N PHE A 275 -4.85 9.16 0.05
CA PHE A 275 -6.08 8.49 0.47
C PHE A 275 -5.81 7.16 1.19
N ALA A 276 -4.85 6.36 0.72
CA ALA A 276 -4.48 5.12 1.38
C ALA A 276 -3.98 5.38 2.81
N TRP A 277 -3.17 6.42 3.03
CA TRP A 277 -2.74 6.83 4.38
C TRP A 277 -3.91 7.28 5.26
N LEU A 278 -4.81 8.12 4.73
CA LEU A 278 -6.01 8.52 5.45
C LEU A 278 -6.85 7.30 5.85
N MET A 279 -7.08 6.39 4.91
CA MET A 279 -7.88 5.19 5.15
C MET A 279 -7.21 4.20 6.09
N GLN A 280 -5.87 4.13 6.14
CA GLN A 280 -5.16 3.37 7.18
C GLN A 280 -5.41 3.97 8.56
N ILE A 281 -5.32 5.29 8.72
CA ILE A 281 -5.59 5.94 10.01
C ILE A 281 -7.03 5.66 10.45
N VAL A 282 -8.00 5.91 9.55
CA VAL A 282 -9.43 5.65 9.81
C VAL A 282 -9.67 4.19 10.18
N LEU A 283 -9.03 3.26 9.47
CA LEU A 283 -9.17 1.82 9.69
C LEU A 283 -8.64 1.43 11.08
N PHE A 284 -7.39 1.75 11.40
CA PHE A 284 -6.79 1.38 12.67
C PHE A 284 -7.46 2.07 13.86
N LEU A 285 -7.92 3.32 13.73
CA LEU A 285 -8.72 3.99 14.76
C LEU A 285 -10.05 3.29 14.99
N THR A 286 -10.78 2.98 13.92
CA THR A 286 -12.08 2.28 13.99
C THR A 286 -11.92 0.91 14.65
N LEU A 287 -10.89 0.16 14.27
CA LEU A 287 -10.60 -1.15 14.87
C LEU A 287 -10.18 -1.03 16.33
N GLY A 288 -9.43 0.01 16.70
CA GLY A 288 -9.09 0.29 18.09
C GLY A 288 -10.33 0.61 18.93
N LEU A 289 -11.28 1.37 18.38
CA LEU A 289 -12.57 1.68 19.02
C LEU A 289 -13.45 0.44 19.19
N LEU A 290 -13.41 -0.50 18.25
CA LEU A 290 -14.23 -1.72 18.26
C LEU A 290 -13.83 -2.69 19.38
N VAL A 291 -12.58 -2.61 19.83
CA VAL A 291 -12.00 -3.61 20.73
C VAL A 291 -12.19 -3.23 22.19
N TYR A 292 -12.48 -4.27 22.98
CA TYR A 292 -12.53 -4.23 24.44
C TYR A 292 -11.27 -4.91 25.00
N PRO A 293 -10.22 -4.15 25.37
CA PRO A 293 -9.02 -4.69 26.01
C PRO A 293 -9.30 -5.68 27.13
N SER A 294 -10.32 -5.44 27.96
CA SER A 294 -10.73 -6.33 29.05
C SER A 294 -11.09 -7.75 28.57
N ARG A 295 -11.73 -7.86 27.40
CA ARG A 295 -12.15 -9.14 26.80
C ARG A 295 -11.00 -9.89 26.12
N ILE A 296 -9.86 -9.24 25.89
CA ILE A 296 -8.67 -9.88 25.30
C ILE A 296 -7.84 -10.61 26.37
N ILE A 297 -7.83 -10.12 27.61
CA ILE A 297 -6.98 -10.62 28.70
C ILE A 297 -7.05 -12.16 28.84
N PRO A 298 -8.24 -12.81 28.82
CA PRO A 298 -8.32 -14.27 28.93
C PRO A 298 -7.61 -15.04 27.80
N TYR A 299 -7.46 -14.42 26.62
CA TYR A 299 -6.92 -15.03 25.41
C TYR A 299 -5.45 -14.68 25.15
N ILE A 300 -4.80 -13.91 26.02
CA ILE A 300 -3.38 -13.53 25.83
C ILE A 300 -2.49 -14.77 25.75
N GLY A 301 -2.66 -15.74 26.65
CA GLY A 301 -1.83 -16.95 26.68
C GLY A 301 -1.90 -17.74 25.36
N ILE A 302 -3.12 -17.98 24.86
CA ILE A 302 -3.34 -18.70 23.61
C ILE A 302 -2.90 -17.88 22.39
N GLY A 303 -3.15 -16.57 22.42
CA GLY A 303 -2.71 -15.63 21.40
C GLY A 303 -1.19 -15.58 21.27
N ILE A 304 -0.43 -15.59 22.38
CA ILE A 304 1.04 -15.66 22.36
C ILE A 304 1.49 -16.97 21.73
N LEU A 305 0.92 -18.10 22.16
CA LEU A 305 1.29 -19.41 21.66
C LEU A 305 1.08 -19.52 20.14
N ILE A 306 -0.09 -19.09 19.66
CA ILE A 306 -0.41 -19.09 18.22
C ILE A 306 0.50 -18.10 17.46
N SER A 307 0.76 -16.91 18.00
CA SER A 307 1.64 -15.91 17.37
C SER A 307 3.06 -16.44 17.21
N VAL A 308 3.63 -17.01 18.27
CA VAL A 308 4.98 -17.59 18.26
C VAL A 308 5.04 -18.75 17.27
N PHE A 309 4.06 -19.66 17.31
CA PHE A 309 4.00 -20.78 16.36
C PHE A 309 3.93 -20.29 14.91
N MET A 310 3.08 -19.31 14.65
CA MET A 310 2.91 -18.75 13.31
C MET A 310 4.20 -18.09 12.80
N ILE A 311 4.87 -17.29 13.64
CA ILE A 311 6.07 -16.54 13.26
C ILE A 311 7.27 -17.47 13.06
N LEU A 312 7.47 -18.45 13.96
CA LEU A 312 8.66 -19.30 13.96
C LEU A 312 8.52 -20.58 13.13
N PHE A 313 7.30 -21.07 12.92
CA PHE A 313 7.07 -22.35 12.23
C PHE A 313 6.17 -22.20 11.01
N ALA A 314 4.91 -21.79 11.18
CA ALA A 314 3.93 -21.82 10.10
C ALA A 314 4.38 -21.00 8.88
N ARG A 315 4.83 -19.77 9.11
CA ARG A 315 5.25 -18.86 8.05
C ARG A 315 6.56 -19.30 7.38
N PRO A 316 7.63 -19.68 8.11
CA PRO A 316 8.80 -20.32 7.49
C PRO A 316 8.48 -21.56 6.68
N ILE A 317 7.66 -22.48 7.19
CA ILE A 317 7.24 -23.69 6.46
C ILE A 317 6.56 -23.30 5.15
N ALA A 318 5.57 -22.40 5.21
CA ALA A 318 4.84 -21.94 4.03
C ALA A 318 5.77 -21.31 2.99
N VAL A 319 6.65 -20.39 3.40
CA VAL A 319 7.56 -19.69 2.47
C VAL A 319 8.60 -20.63 1.87
N PHE A 320 9.19 -21.53 2.65
CA PHE A 320 10.21 -22.46 2.16
C PHE A 320 9.63 -23.48 1.18
N ILE A 321 8.43 -23.99 1.45
CA ILE A 321 7.72 -24.90 0.52
C ILE A 321 7.33 -24.14 -0.74
N SER A 322 6.68 -22.98 -0.62
CA SER A 322 6.27 -22.17 -1.78
C SER A 322 7.43 -21.76 -2.68
N LEU A 323 8.60 -21.47 -2.10
CA LEU A 323 9.79 -21.06 -2.84
C LEU A 323 10.77 -22.22 -3.12
N MET A 324 10.38 -23.47 -2.88
CA MET A 324 11.27 -24.63 -3.06
C MET A 324 11.70 -24.79 -4.52
N PHE A 325 10.77 -24.58 -5.46
CA PHE A 325 11.00 -24.75 -6.90
C PHE A 325 11.68 -23.55 -7.58
N TYR A 326 11.93 -22.47 -6.84
CA TYR A 326 12.50 -21.24 -7.37
C TYR A 326 13.95 -21.04 -6.89
N LYS A 327 14.79 -20.41 -7.71
CA LYS A 327 16.21 -20.12 -7.43
C LYS A 327 16.38 -18.95 -6.46
N THR A 328 15.77 -19.04 -5.27
CA THR A 328 15.82 -18.02 -4.23
C THR A 328 16.84 -18.39 -3.15
N ASN A 329 17.69 -17.44 -2.77
CA ASN A 329 18.66 -17.60 -1.68
C ASN A 329 17.97 -17.87 -0.33
N THR A 330 18.49 -18.78 0.48
CA THR A 330 17.98 -19.09 1.83
C THR A 330 17.84 -17.85 2.71
N ARG A 331 18.76 -16.87 2.60
CA ARG A 331 18.64 -15.59 3.33
C ARG A 331 17.42 -14.79 2.90
N HIS A 332 17.08 -14.82 1.60
CA HIS A 332 15.87 -14.17 1.10
C HIS A 332 14.62 -14.89 1.61
N LYS A 333 14.59 -16.23 1.56
CA LYS A 333 13.48 -17.04 2.11
C LYS A 333 13.27 -16.76 3.61
N ALA A 334 14.35 -16.73 4.39
CA ALA A 334 14.29 -16.41 5.82
C ALA A 334 13.75 -15.00 6.07
N PHE A 335 14.18 -14.02 5.28
CA PHE A 335 13.66 -12.65 5.39
C PHE A 335 12.18 -12.54 5.02
N ILE A 336 11.76 -13.14 3.90
CA ILE A 336 10.34 -13.18 3.48
C ILE A 336 9.48 -13.88 4.54
N SER A 337 10.02 -14.93 5.18
CA SER A 337 9.36 -15.61 6.31
C SER A 337 9.19 -14.67 7.50
N TRP A 338 10.21 -13.87 7.83
CA TRP A 338 10.15 -12.94 8.96
C TRP A 338 9.22 -11.74 8.73
N VAL A 339 9.15 -11.24 7.50
CA VAL A 339 8.41 -10.00 7.14
C VAL A 339 6.89 -10.20 7.11
N GLY A 340 6.36 -11.41 7.37
CA GLY A 340 4.92 -11.69 7.39
C GLY A 340 4.15 -11.01 8.54
N LEU A 341 4.12 -9.67 8.55
CA LEU A 341 3.41 -8.82 9.49
C LEU A 341 1.91 -8.99 9.30
N ARG A 342 1.18 -9.21 10.40
CA ARG A 342 -0.27 -9.22 10.45
C ARG A 342 -0.74 -7.85 10.92
N GLY A 343 -1.46 -7.13 10.07
CA GLY A 343 -1.90 -5.77 10.40
C GLY A 343 -3.41 -5.67 10.59
N ALA A 344 -4.02 -4.66 9.98
CA ALA A 344 -5.45 -4.40 10.14
C ALA A 344 -6.35 -5.37 9.37
N VAL A 345 -5.86 -5.90 8.24
CA VAL A 345 -6.68 -6.73 7.34
C VAL A 345 -7.25 -7.98 8.02
N PRO A 346 -6.46 -8.79 8.77
CA PRO A 346 -7.00 -9.90 9.55
C PRO A 346 -8.10 -9.48 10.55
N ILE A 347 -7.96 -8.31 11.18
CA ILE A 347 -8.95 -7.82 12.16
C ILE A 347 -10.28 -7.49 11.46
N VAL A 348 -10.23 -6.89 10.27
CA VAL A 348 -11.43 -6.69 9.43
C VAL A 348 -12.04 -8.03 9.03
N PHE A 349 -11.22 -9.01 8.64
CA PHE A 349 -11.70 -10.33 8.26
C PHE A 349 -12.34 -11.09 9.44
N ALA A 350 -11.87 -10.87 10.67
CA ALA A 350 -12.48 -11.43 11.87
C ALA A 350 -13.90 -10.90 12.15
N THR A 351 -14.33 -9.79 11.55
CA THR A 351 -15.71 -9.32 11.69
C THR A 351 -16.71 -10.16 10.86
N TYR A 352 -16.25 -10.90 9.85
CA TYR A 352 -17.12 -11.74 9.02
C TYR A 352 -17.79 -12.86 9.81
N PRO A 353 -17.07 -13.73 10.53
CA PRO A 353 -17.72 -14.74 11.36
C PRO A 353 -18.52 -14.13 12.51
N LEU A 354 -18.13 -12.95 13.01
CA LEU A 354 -18.86 -12.24 14.06
C LEU A 354 -20.25 -11.78 13.58
N LEU A 355 -20.34 -11.30 12.34
CA LEU A 355 -21.61 -10.91 11.72
C LEU A 355 -22.41 -12.11 11.20
N ALA A 356 -21.74 -13.20 10.87
CA ALA A 356 -22.40 -14.45 10.46
C ALA A 356 -22.98 -15.24 11.65
N GLY A 357 -22.72 -14.81 12.89
CA GLY A 357 -23.26 -15.43 14.09
C GLY A 357 -22.60 -16.75 14.48
N ALA A 358 -21.34 -16.97 14.09
CA ALA A 358 -20.61 -18.17 14.50
C ALA A 358 -20.38 -18.20 16.03
N GLU A 359 -20.56 -19.36 16.66
CA GLU A 359 -20.57 -19.51 18.12
C GLU A 359 -19.30 -18.97 18.80
N LYS A 360 -18.12 -19.35 18.28
CA LYS A 360 -16.81 -18.89 18.79
C LYS A 360 -16.28 -17.61 18.14
N ALA A 361 -17.12 -16.86 17.41
CA ALA A 361 -16.65 -15.70 16.65
C ALA A 361 -15.99 -14.61 17.50
N GLY A 362 -16.51 -14.35 18.70
CA GLY A 362 -15.91 -13.39 19.64
C GLY A 362 -14.50 -13.81 20.07
N MET A 363 -14.30 -15.11 20.35
CA MET A 363 -12.99 -15.67 20.70
C MET A 363 -12.01 -15.54 19.53
N ILE A 364 -12.44 -15.89 18.31
CA ILE A 364 -11.63 -15.72 17.08
C ILE A 364 -11.21 -14.26 16.93
N PHE A 365 -12.14 -13.32 17.08
CA PHE A 365 -11.87 -11.89 16.96
C PHE A 365 -10.80 -11.42 17.96
N HIS A 366 -10.91 -11.78 19.24
CA HIS A 366 -9.93 -11.39 20.26
C HIS A 366 -8.55 -12.01 20.03
N ILE A 367 -8.49 -13.28 19.61
CA ILE A 367 -7.24 -13.96 19.29
C ILE A 367 -6.57 -13.31 18.07
N VAL A 368 -7.32 -13.09 16.98
CA VAL A 368 -6.82 -12.44 15.76
C VAL A 368 -6.30 -11.05 16.06
N PHE A 369 -7.06 -10.26 16.82
CA PHE A 369 -6.63 -8.92 17.22
C PHE A 369 -5.29 -8.97 17.98
N PHE A 370 -5.17 -9.87 18.95
CA PHE A 370 -3.94 -10.04 19.72
C PHE A 370 -2.75 -10.45 18.82
N ILE A 371 -2.96 -11.40 17.89
CA ILE A 371 -1.95 -11.84 16.92
C ILE A 371 -1.51 -10.66 16.04
N SER A 372 -2.44 -9.84 15.55
CA SER A 372 -2.12 -8.65 14.75
C SER A 372 -1.26 -7.66 15.54
N ILE A 373 -1.65 -7.29 16.75
CA ILE A 373 -0.88 -6.34 17.58
C ILE A 373 0.53 -6.89 17.88
N THR A 374 0.63 -8.13 18.32
CA THR A 374 1.92 -8.74 18.65
C THR A 374 2.82 -8.92 17.43
N SER A 375 2.25 -9.27 16.27
CA SER A 375 2.98 -9.36 15.01
C SER A 375 3.56 -7.99 14.59
N VAL A 376 2.75 -6.94 14.54
CA VAL A 376 3.26 -5.59 14.21
C VAL A 376 4.29 -5.12 15.24
N LEU A 377 4.07 -5.40 16.53
CA LEU A 377 4.99 -5.00 17.59
C LEU A 377 6.34 -5.72 17.49
N ILE A 378 6.34 -7.06 17.41
CA ILE A 378 7.56 -7.87 17.43
C ILE A 378 8.27 -7.82 16.08
N GLN A 379 7.60 -8.26 15.02
CA GLN A 379 8.22 -8.35 13.70
C GLN A 379 8.44 -6.94 13.12
N GLY A 380 7.54 -5.99 13.37
CA GLY A 380 7.67 -4.64 12.80
C GLY A 380 8.84 -3.85 13.40
N THR A 381 9.09 -3.95 14.71
CA THR A 381 10.25 -3.32 15.35
C THR A 381 11.56 -4.03 15.00
N THR A 382 11.54 -5.35 14.83
CA THR A 382 12.75 -6.16 14.54
C THR A 382 13.10 -6.23 13.04
N LEU A 383 12.19 -5.84 12.13
CA LEU A 383 12.39 -5.91 10.69
C LEU A 383 13.70 -5.24 10.21
N PRO A 384 14.04 -4.00 10.63
CA PRO A 384 15.33 -3.37 10.33
C PRO A 384 16.55 -4.19 10.78
N VAL A 385 16.46 -4.79 11.96
CA VAL A 385 17.55 -5.55 12.58
C VAL A 385 17.78 -6.84 11.81
N VAL A 386 16.70 -7.57 11.50
CA VAL A 386 16.77 -8.82 10.74
C VAL A 386 17.26 -8.60 9.31
N ALA A 387 16.84 -7.51 8.66
CA ALA A 387 17.34 -7.13 7.33
C ALA A 387 18.88 -6.93 7.34
N LYS A 388 19.42 -6.26 8.36
CA LYS A 388 20.86 -6.05 8.54
C LYS A 388 21.59 -7.35 8.89
N LEU A 389 21.04 -8.15 9.81
CA LEU A 389 21.59 -9.45 10.22
C LEU A 389 21.75 -10.39 9.04
N LEU A 390 20.76 -10.45 8.15
CA LEU A 390 20.78 -11.26 6.93
C LEU A 390 21.61 -10.64 5.79
N LYS A 391 22.24 -9.47 6.01
CA LYS A 391 23.05 -8.73 5.03
C LYS A 391 22.27 -8.35 3.75
N LEU A 392 20.98 -8.05 3.89
CA LEU A 392 20.05 -7.75 2.79
C LEU A 392 19.81 -6.25 2.57
N THR A 393 20.43 -5.38 3.38
CA THR A 393 20.36 -3.94 3.21
C THR A 393 21.38 -3.41 2.21
N LEU A 394 20.99 -2.44 1.38
CA LEU A 394 21.89 -1.69 0.51
C LEU A 394 22.49 -0.48 1.25
N PRO A 395 23.75 -0.09 0.95
CA PRO A 395 24.32 1.18 1.39
C PRO A 395 23.46 2.35 0.92
N GLU A 396 23.40 3.42 1.72
CA GLU A 396 22.58 4.60 1.44
C GLU A 396 22.91 5.26 0.09
N SER A 397 24.16 5.15 -0.36
CA SER A 397 24.64 5.63 -1.65
C SER A 397 24.10 4.87 -2.88
N LEU A 398 23.58 3.66 -2.70
CA LEU A 398 23.05 2.80 -3.77
C LEU A 398 21.51 2.69 -3.75
N LYS A 399 20.82 3.54 -2.96
CA LYS A 399 19.36 3.59 -2.92
C LYS A 399 18.82 3.97 -4.32
N ARG A 400 18.13 3.03 -4.99
CA ARG A 400 17.27 3.37 -6.13
C ARG A 400 16.18 4.30 -5.61
N ARG A 401 16.15 5.55 -6.08
CA ARG A 401 15.08 6.49 -5.78
C ARG A 401 13.79 5.94 -6.39
N THR A 402 12.74 5.73 -5.59
CA THR A 402 11.40 5.37 -6.10
C THR A 402 10.88 6.53 -6.97
N GLN A 403 9.90 6.34 -7.86
CA GLN A 403 9.31 7.48 -8.61
C GLN A 403 8.82 8.58 -7.65
N THR A 404 8.25 8.18 -6.51
CA THR A 404 7.84 9.07 -5.41
C THR A 404 9.02 9.79 -4.75
N ASP A 405 10.19 9.15 -4.63
CA ASP A 405 11.42 9.78 -4.08
C ASP A 405 12.08 10.72 -5.08
N MET A 406 12.02 10.39 -6.38
CA MET A 406 12.46 11.29 -7.46
C MET A 406 11.57 12.53 -7.56
N VAL A 407 10.28 12.39 -7.25
CA VAL A 407 9.32 13.51 -7.18
C VAL A 407 9.51 14.35 -5.91
N LEU A 408 9.89 13.75 -4.78
CA LEU A 408 10.29 14.48 -3.56
C LEU A 408 11.64 15.19 -3.71
N SER A 409 12.44 14.83 -4.73
CA SER A 409 13.58 15.63 -5.17
C SER A 409 13.16 16.81 -6.08
N ASP A 410 12.01 17.42 -5.80
CA ASP A 410 11.76 18.87 -6.01
C ASP A 410 12.89 19.74 -5.37
N SER A 411 13.83 19.12 -4.63
CA SER A 411 15.09 19.72 -4.20
C SER A 411 16.01 20.15 -5.32
N ILE A 412 15.80 19.73 -6.58
CA ILE A 412 16.35 20.54 -7.66
C ILE A 412 15.40 21.72 -7.80
N LYS A 413 15.73 22.83 -7.12
CA LYS A 413 15.13 24.15 -7.34
C LYS A 413 15.39 24.66 -8.77
N SER A 414 15.65 23.77 -9.73
CA SER A 414 15.83 24.06 -11.14
C SER A 414 14.53 24.56 -11.73
N MET A 415 14.43 25.86 -11.97
CA MET A 415 13.39 26.41 -12.83
C MET A 415 13.83 26.23 -14.27
N LEU A 416 12.99 25.55 -15.06
CA LEU A 416 13.09 25.55 -16.50
C LEU A 416 12.30 26.74 -17.03
N THR A 417 12.96 27.66 -17.72
CA THR A 417 12.33 28.85 -18.31
C THR A 417 12.59 28.87 -19.80
N GLU A 418 11.53 29.12 -20.56
CA GLU A 418 11.59 29.37 -21.99
C GLU A 418 11.87 30.86 -22.22
N ILE A 419 12.95 31.17 -22.94
CA ILE A 419 13.36 32.53 -23.27
C ILE A 419 13.48 32.64 -24.78
N ILE A 420 12.71 33.54 -25.38
CA ILE A 420 12.75 33.80 -26.83
C ILE A 420 13.73 34.95 -27.07
N ILE A 421 14.71 34.78 -27.97
CA ILE A 421 15.62 35.85 -28.37
C ILE A 421 14.93 36.77 -29.37
N PRO A 422 14.70 38.06 -29.04
CA PRO A 422 14.13 39.02 -29.97
C PRO A 422 15.05 39.28 -31.17
N ASP A 423 14.48 39.57 -32.34
CA ASP A 423 15.20 39.82 -33.61
C ASP A 423 16.27 40.93 -33.57
N LYS A 424 16.18 41.84 -32.58
CA LYS A 424 17.12 42.97 -32.40
C LYS A 424 17.99 42.84 -31.15
N SER A 425 18.08 41.64 -30.57
CA SER A 425 18.86 41.43 -29.36
C SER A 425 20.37 41.54 -29.63
N PRO A 426 21.15 42.23 -28.77
CA PRO A 426 22.59 42.39 -28.94
C PRO A 426 23.38 41.11 -28.64
N VAL A 427 22.72 40.02 -28.26
CA VAL A 427 23.35 38.70 -28.12
C VAL A 427 23.30 37.84 -29.38
N ILE A 428 22.61 38.29 -30.42
CA ILE A 428 22.61 37.64 -31.74
C ILE A 428 24.04 37.63 -32.30
N GLY A 429 24.48 36.47 -32.79
CA GLY A 429 25.82 36.29 -33.33
C GLY A 429 26.91 36.03 -32.28
N LYS A 430 26.59 36.11 -30.98
CA LYS A 430 27.52 35.73 -29.90
C LYS A 430 27.45 34.22 -29.63
N GLN A 431 28.59 33.66 -29.22
CA GLN A 431 28.67 32.30 -28.71
C GLN A 431 28.20 32.25 -27.25
N ILE A 432 27.60 31.14 -26.82
CA ILE A 432 27.12 30.97 -25.44
C ILE A 432 28.23 31.24 -24.41
N VAL A 433 29.47 30.82 -24.68
CA VAL A 433 30.62 31.07 -23.80
C VAL A 433 30.93 32.56 -23.60
N GLN A 434 30.56 33.42 -24.54
CA GLN A 434 30.80 34.86 -24.50
C GLN A 434 29.75 35.63 -23.67
N LEU A 435 28.65 34.97 -23.30
CA LEU A 435 27.54 35.59 -22.56
C LEU A 435 27.82 35.72 -21.06
N GLY A 436 28.86 35.06 -20.54
CA GLY A 436 29.20 35.10 -19.11
C GLY A 436 28.11 34.52 -18.21
N MET A 437 27.37 33.50 -18.70
CA MET A 437 26.26 32.87 -17.97
C MET A 437 26.71 32.39 -16.58
N PRO A 438 25.85 32.52 -15.55
CA PRO A 438 26.19 32.06 -14.21
C PRO A 438 26.37 30.54 -14.20
N ARG A 439 27.29 30.04 -13.36
CA ARG A 439 27.57 28.59 -13.23
C ARG A 439 26.36 27.79 -12.75
N THR A 440 25.39 28.47 -12.17
CA THR A 440 24.12 27.95 -11.64
C THR A 440 22.97 27.99 -12.66
N ALA A 441 23.25 28.33 -13.93
CA ALA A 441 22.28 28.23 -15.02
C ALA A 441 22.89 27.63 -16.30
N ILE A 442 22.10 26.80 -17.00
CA ILE A 442 22.52 26.10 -18.21
C ILE A 442 21.40 26.22 -19.25
N ILE A 443 21.75 26.63 -20.47
CA ILE A 443 20.86 26.48 -21.62
C ILE A 443 20.85 25.00 -21.98
N SER A 444 19.75 24.29 -21.72
CA SER A 444 19.67 22.85 -21.95
C SER A 444 19.37 22.51 -23.41
N ILE A 445 18.54 23.32 -24.08
CA ILE A 445 18.08 23.09 -25.44
C ILE A 445 17.87 24.44 -26.14
N ILE A 446 18.20 24.53 -27.42
CA ILE A 446 17.80 25.63 -28.30
C ILE A 446 16.83 25.08 -29.35
N GLN A 447 15.66 25.69 -29.50
CA GLN A 447 14.74 25.40 -30.58
C GLN A 447 14.84 26.50 -31.64
N ARG A 448 15.23 26.09 -32.85
CA ARG A 448 15.42 26.94 -34.01
C ARG A 448 14.67 26.34 -35.20
N ASN A 449 13.80 27.11 -35.85
CA ASN A 449 13.03 26.64 -37.01
C ASN A 449 12.32 25.28 -36.78
N LYS A 450 11.73 25.10 -35.59
CA LYS A 450 11.08 23.85 -35.12
C LYS A 450 12.00 22.63 -34.98
N LYS A 451 13.33 22.81 -35.00
CA LYS A 451 14.31 21.77 -34.70
C LYS A 451 14.97 22.03 -33.35
N PHE A 452 15.22 20.97 -32.59
CA PHE A 452 15.91 21.03 -31.31
C PHE A 452 17.42 20.80 -31.51
N ILE A 453 18.22 21.68 -30.92
CA ILE A 453 19.67 21.68 -30.99
C ILE A 453 20.20 21.58 -29.55
N THR A 454 21.17 20.70 -29.32
CA THR A 454 21.89 20.62 -28.03
C THR A 454 23.00 21.66 -28.04
N PRO A 455 22.89 22.73 -27.23
CA PRO A 455 23.87 23.81 -27.22
C PRO A 455 25.19 23.36 -26.60
N HIS A 456 26.28 23.92 -27.10
CA HIS A 456 27.63 23.81 -26.54
C HIS A 456 28.22 25.23 -26.43
N GLY A 457 29.36 25.41 -25.75
CA GLY A 457 29.95 26.73 -25.54
C GLY A 457 30.18 27.55 -26.82
N ALA A 458 30.46 26.87 -27.94
CA ALA A 458 30.66 27.48 -29.26
C ALA A 458 29.37 27.71 -30.07
N THR A 459 28.21 27.28 -29.57
CA THR A 459 26.92 27.48 -30.25
C THR A 459 26.61 28.97 -30.32
N VAL A 460 26.31 29.45 -31.52
CA VAL A 460 25.98 30.85 -31.80
C VAL A 460 24.47 31.03 -31.74
N LEU A 461 24.03 32.09 -31.06
CA LEU A 461 22.62 32.46 -30.94
C LEU A 461 22.13 33.20 -32.19
N GLU A 462 20.97 32.79 -32.69
CA GLU A 462 20.30 33.36 -33.88
C GLU A 462 18.99 34.07 -33.52
N PRO A 463 18.49 34.96 -34.41
CA PRO A 463 17.19 35.59 -34.23
C PRO A 463 16.07 34.55 -34.08
N ASN A 464 15.12 34.79 -33.16
CA ASN A 464 13.99 33.89 -32.84
C ASN A 464 14.37 32.51 -32.29
N ASP A 465 15.60 32.33 -31.83
CA ASP A 465 15.94 31.14 -31.04
C ASP A 465 15.11 31.10 -29.75
N ILE A 466 14.56 29.92 -29.46
CA ILE A 466 13.87 29.65 -28.20
C ILE A 466 14.84 28.86 -27.31
N LEU A 467 15.29 29.49 -26.23
CA LEU A 467 16.22 28.93 -25.27
C LEU A 467 15.43 28.30 -24.11
N TYR A 468 15.69 27.02 -23.86
CA TYR A 468 15.22 26.36 -22.63
C TYR A 468 16.35 26.43 -21.61
N VAL A 469 16.20 27.28 -20.60
CA VAL A 469 17.22 27.54 -19.58
C VAL A 469 16.82 26.88 -18.26
N LEU A 470 17.72 26.04 -17.75
CA LEU A 470 17.62 25.45 -16.41
C LEU A 470 18.42 26.33 -15.43
N SER A 471 17.81 26.78 -14.34
CA SER A 471 18.44 27.66 -13.34
C SER A 471 18.16 27.23 -11.91
N GLU A 472 19.15 27.18 -11.02
CA GLU A 472 19.01 26.66 -9.65
C GLU A 472 18.15 27.53 -8.72
N ASP A 473 17.97 28.81 -9.02
CA ASP A 473 17.12 29.75 -8.26
C ASP A 473 16.71 30.98 -9.10
N LYS A 474 15.92 31.88 -8.49
CA LYS A 474 15.38 33.08 -9.16
C LYS A 474 16.45 34.12 -9.45
N GLU A 475 17.55 34.11 -8.70
CA GLU A 475 18.63 35.08 -8.81
C GLU A 475 19.55 34.73 -9.99
N ALA A 476 19.86 33.44 -10.14
CA ALA A 476 20.51 32.88 -11.31
C ALA A 476 19.70 33.17 -12.57
N LEU A 477 18.36 32.98 -12.54
CA LEU A 477 17.50 33.29 -13.68
C LEU A 477 17.51 34.79 -14.02
N SER A 478 17.47 35.69 -13.03
CA SER A 478 17.59 37.14 -13.31
C SER A 478 18.94 37.52 -13.93
N THR A 479 20.01 36.86 -13.52
CA THR A 479 21.35 37.06 -14.10
C THR A 479 21.38 36.58 -15.55
N VAL A 480 20.70 35.48 -15.87
CA VAL A 480 20.54 35.02 -17.27
C VAL A 480 19.81 36.06 -18.13
N PHE A 481 18.71 36.64 -17.64
CA PHE A 481 18.00 37.70 -18.37
C PHE A 481 18.89 38.93 -18.62
N GLN A 482 19.73 39.30 -17.66
CA GLN A 482 20.73 40.38 -17.83
C GLN A 482 21.80 40.01 -18.86
N CYS A 483 22.35 38.79 -18.81
CA CYS A 483 23.33 38.31 -19.78
C CYS A 483 22.79 38.27 -21.22
N LEU A 484 21.48 38.02 -21.36
CA LEU A 484 20.78 38.01 -22.64
C LEU A 484 20.28 39.39 -23.10
N ASP A 485 20.44 40.42 -22.25
CA ASP A 485 19.92 41.77 -22.44
C ASP A 485 18.41 41.80 -22.76
N ILE A 486 17.65 40.97 -22.03
CA ILE A 486 16.20 40.85 -22.15
C ILE A 486 15.59 41.37 -20.84
N GLN A 487 14.82 42.47 -20.92
CA GLN A 487 14.02 42.93 -19.79
C GLN A 487 12.88 41.94 -19.52
N LYS A 488 12.59 41.74 -18.23
CA LYS A 488 11.67 40.73 -17.71
C LYS A 488 10.23 40.86 -18.21
#